data_AF-A0A662KKF5-F1
#
_entry.id   AF-A0A662KKF5-F1
#
_cell.length_a   1.000
_cell.length_b   1.000
_cell.length_c   1.000
_cell.angle_alpha   90.00
_cell.angle_beta   90.00
_cell.angle_gamma   90.00
#
_symmetry.space_group_name_H-M   'P 1'
#
loop_
_entity.id
_entity.type
_entity.pdbx_description
1 polymer ?
#
loop_
_entity_poly.entity_id
_entity_poly.type
_entity_poly.pdbx_seq_one_letter_code
_entity_poly.pdbx_strand_id
1 'polypeptide(L)'
;MPGGIEEERAGNFKLFGILLPSLPSLVLKLGSTFLQFKREAKRGGRTFQKELIEHGIDRETAMELTELYLESSKIKYYMDFLR
;
A
#
# COMPACT_ATOMS: atom_id res chain seq x y z
N MET A 1 27.11 35.68 15.69
CA MET A 1 26.09 35.95 14.66
C MET A 1 25.00 34.88 14.79
N PRO A 2 23.83 35.19 15.40
CA PRO A 2 22.70 34.27 15.50
C PRO A 2 21.73 34.58 14.35
N GLY A 3 21.75 33.80 13.28
CA GLY A 3 20.88 34.03 12.11
C GLY A 3 20.50 32.78 11.32
N GLY A 4 21.34 31.73 11.35
CA GLY A 4 21.10 30.51 10.56
C GLY A 4 19.96 29.62 11.07
N ILE A 5 19.62 29.65 12.35
CA ILE A 5 18.62 28.72 12.94
C ILE A 5 17.17 29.22 12.69
N GLU A 6 16.97 30.53 12.55
CA GLU A 6 15.64 31.12 12.37
C GLU A 6 15.16 31.05 10.90
N GLU A 7 16.07 31.20 9.93
CA GLU A 7 15.74 31.05 8.50
C GLU A 7 15.37 29.62 8.12
N GLU A 8 16.07 28.59 8.63
CA GLU A 8 15.72 27.19 8.39
C GLU A 8 14.34 26.82 8.95
N ARG A 9 14.02 27.30 10.16
CA ARG A 9 12.69 27.08 10.76
C ARG A 9 11.59 27.73 9.93
N ALA A 10 11.78 28.99 9.51
CA ALA A 10 10.82 29.71 8.70
C ALA A 10 10.59 29.07 7.32
N GLY A 11 11.66 28.54 6.70
CA GLY A 11 11.58 27.76 5.46
C GLY A 11 10.75 26.48 5.62
N ASN A 12 10.97 25.74 6.69
CA ASN A 12 10.20 24.53 7.00
C ASN A 12 8.72 24.84 7.27
N PHE A 13 8.40 25.87 8.05
CA PHE A 13 7.02 26.28 8.33
C PHE A 13 6.24 26.69 7.06
N LYS A 14 6.90 27.35 6.10
CA LYS A 14 6.29 27.67 4.79
C LYS A 14 6.01 26.41 3.98
N LEU A 15 6.92 25.44 3.98
CA LEU A 15 6.73 24.17 3.29
C LEU A 15 5.55 23.38 3.87
N PHE A 16 5.45 23.29 5.20
CA PHE A 16 4.34 22.65 5.89
C PHE A 16 3.02 23.37 5.64
N GLY A 17 3.00 24.71 5.65
CA GLY A 17 1.79 25.49 5.34
C GLY A 17 1.23 25.26 3.94
N ILE A 18 2.09 24.92 2.97
CA ILE A 18 1.70 24.59 1.60
C ILE A 18 1.26 23.12 1.48
N LEU A 19 1.92 22.20 2.21
CA LEU A 19 1.65 20.77 2.12
C LEU A 19 0.47 20.30 2.98
N LEU A 20 0.25 20.89 4.15
CA LEU A 20 -0.81 20.53 5.11
C LEU A 20 -2.21 20.49 4.47
N PRO A 21 -2.64 21.46 3.64
CA PRO A 21 -3.95 21.43 3.00
C PRO A 21 -4.13 20.26 2.02
N SER A 22 -3.02 19.74 1.48
CA SER A 22 -3.04 18.63 0.51
C SER A 22 -3.10 17.25 1.18
N LEU A 23 -2.72 17.13 2.47
CA LEU A 23 -2.67 15.86 3.20
C LEU A 23 -4.00 15.08 3.19
N PRO A 24 -5.18 15.69 3.42
CA PRO A 24 -6.43 14.95 3.38
C PRO A 24 -6.67 14.30 2.01
N SER A 25 -6.42 15.05 0.92
CA SER A 25 -6.57 14.55 -0.44
C SER A 25 -5.59 13.42 -0.76
N LEU A 26 -4.36 13.51 -0.22
CA LEU A 26 -3.34 12.50 -0.39
C LEU A 26 -3.72 11.20 0.33
N VAL A 27 -4.21 11.29 1.57
CA VAL A 27 -4.71 10.13 2.33
C VAL A 27 -5.86 9.45 1.58
N LEU A 28 -6.82 10.22 1.05
CA LEU A 28 -7.94 9.66 0.29
C LEU A 28 -7.48 8.98 -1.01
N LYS A 29 -6.55 9.60 -1.75
CA LYS A 29 -5.97 9.02 -2.97
C LYS A 29 -5.24 7.72 -2.65
N LEU A 30 -4.33 7.72 -1.68
CA LEU A 30 -3.58 6.53 -1.28
C LEU A 30 -4.51 5.43 -0.78
N GLY A 31 -5.50 5.78 0.06
CA GLY A 31 -6.49 4.83 0.57
C GLY A 31 -7.34 4.20 -0.54
N SER A 32 -7.84 5.01 -1.48
CA SER A 32 -8.63 4.50 -2.61
C SER A 32 -7.81 3.64 -3.57
N THR A 33 -6.57 4.05 -3.91
CA THR A 33 -5.65 3.24 -4.71
C THR A 33 -5.32 1.92 -4.02
N PHE A 34 -5.09 1.93 -2.71
CA PHE A 34 -4.85 0.70 -1.94
C PHE A 34 -6.07 -0.24 -1.96
N LEU A 35 -7.28 0.30 -1.78
CA LEU A 35 -8.51 -0.48 -1.89
C LEU A 35 -8.69 -1.07 -3.29
N GLN A 36 -8.38 -0.31 -4.34
CA GLN A 36 -8.43 -0.80 -5.71
C GLN A 36 -7.44 -1.96 -5.92
N PHE A 37 -6.19 -1.77 -5.51
CA PHE A 37 -5.16 -2.82 -5.54
C PHE A 37 -5.60 -4.09 -4.83
N LYS A 38 -6.19 -3.96 -3.63
CA LYS A 38 -6.74 -5.11 -2.88
C LYS A 38 -7.86 -5.83 -3.63
N ARG A 39 -8.73 -5.09 -4.31
CA ARG A 39 -9.81 -5.67 -5.13
C ARG A 39 -9.26 -6.41 -6.33
N GLU A 40 -8.26 -5.85 -7.01
CA GLU A 40 -7.59 -6.47 -8.15
C GLU A 40 -6.82 -7.73 -7.74
N ALA A 41 -6.04 -7.67 -6.66
CA ALA A 41 -5.35 -8.83 -6.10
C ALA A 41 -6.35 -9.95 -5.76
N LYS A 42 -7.47 -9.65 -5.10
CA LYS A 42 -8.50 -10.65 -4.79
C LYS A 42 -9.12 -11.28 -6.05
N ARG A 43 -9.29 -10.51 -7.12
CA ARG A 43 -9.74 -11.05 -8.42
C ARG A 43 -8.67 -11.96 -9.03
N GLY A 44 -7.42 -11.51 -9.05
CA GLY A 44 -6.28 -12.30 -9.51
C GLY A 44 -6.13 -13.62 -8.76
N GLY A 45 -6.23 -13.60 -7.43
CA GLY A 45 -6.19 -14.83 -6.62
C GLY A 45 -7.31 -15.81 -6.92
N ARG A 46 -8.53 -15.33 -7.23
CA ARG A 46 -9.62 -16.22 -7.66
C ARG A 46 -9.34 -16.87 -9.01
N THR A 47 -8.84 -16.10 -9.97
CA THR A 47 -8.44 -16.65 -11.27
C THR A 47 -7.30 -17.66 -11.09
N PHE A 48 -6.28 -17.31 -10.33
CA PHE A 48 -5.16 -18.19 -10.03
C PHE A 48 -5.61 -19.51 -9.40
N GLN A 49 -6.44 -19.46 -8.35
CA GLN A 49 -6.98 -20.66 -7.71
C GLN A 49 -7.78 -21.53 -8.69
N LYS A 50 -8.59 -20.89 -9.55
CA LYS A 50 -9.38 -21.58 -10.58
C LYS A 50 -8.47 -22.33 -11.56
N GLU A 51 -7.44 -21.67 -12.07
CA GLU A 51 -6.48 -22.28 -13.00
C GLU A 51 -5.73 -23.45 -12.34
N LEU A 52 -5.30 -23.32 -11.08
CA LEU A 52 -4.64 -24.43 -10.36
C LEU A 52 -5.54 -25.67 -10.29
N ILE A 53 -6.82 -25.48 -9.97
CA ILE A 53 -7.81 -26.58 -9.92
C ILE A 53 -8.04 -27.17 -11.32
N GLU A 54 -8.15 -26.33 -12.35
CA GLU A 54 -8.30 -26.78 -13.74
C GLU A 54 -7.08 -27.58 -14.23
N HIS A 55 -5.89 -27.28 -13.70
CA HIS A 55 -4.66 -28.04 -13.95
C HIS A 55 -4.50 -29.29 -13.07
N GLY A 56 -5.52 -29.65 -12.28
CA GLY A 56 -5.55 -30.90 -11.50
C GLY A 56 -4.91 -30.80 -10.12
N ILE A 57 -4.60 -29.60 -9.63
CA ILE A 57 -4.21 -29.40 -8.23
C ILE A 57 -5.47 -29.50 -7.37
N ASP A 58 -5.36 -30.24 -6.26
CA ASP A 58 -6.48 -30.36 -5.34
C ASP A 58 -6.85 -29.00 -4.72
N ARG A 59 -8.08 -28.89 -4.23
CA ARG A 59 -8.63 -27.64 -3.75
C ARG A 59 -7.87 -27.05 -2.56
N GLU A 60 -7.34 -27.89 -1.68
CA GLU A 60 -6.64 -27.47 -0.47
C GLU A 60 -5.29 -26.88 -0.84
N THR A 61 -4.49 -27.61 -1.62
CA THR A 61 -3.20 -27.13 -2.13
C THR A 61 -3.37 -25.86 -2.98
N ALA A 62 -4.39 -25.80 -3.85
CA ALA A 62 -4.66 -24.62 -4.65
C ALA A 62 -5.00 -23.38 -3.78
N MET A 63 -5.69 -23.59 -2.65
CA MET A 63 -6.02 -22.53 -1.70
C MET A 63 -4.77 -22.01 -0.97
N GLU A 64 -3.90 -22.90 -0.50
CA GLU A 64 -2.63 -22.53 0.17
C GLU A 64 -1.70 -21.75 -0.77
N LEU A 65 -1.52 -22.23 -2.01
CA LEU A 65 -0.72 -21.53 -3.02
C LEU A 65 -1.29 -20.15 -3.36
N THR A 66 -2.62 -20.04 -3.39
CA THR A 66 -3.30 -18.76 -3.60
C THR A 66 -3.09 -17.80 -2.43
N GLU A 67 -3.07 -18.31 -1.20
CA GLU A 67 -2.79 -17.49 -0.02
C GLU A 67 -1.37 -16.92 -0.04
N LEU A 68 -0.38 -17.73 -0.41
CA LEU A 68 1.00 -17.30 -0.61
C LEU A 68 1.11 -16.26 -1.74
N TYR A 69 0.42 -16.46 -2.85
CA TYR A 69 0.36 -15.48 -3.95
C TYR A 69 -0.21 -14.13 -3.48
N LEU A 70 -1.32 -14.16 -2.72
CA LEU A 70 -1.98 -12.97 -2.21
C LEU A 70 -1.25 -12.30 -1.05
N GLU A 71 -0.27 -12.97 -0.45
CA GLU A 71 0.51 -12.47 0.67
C GLU A 71 1.21 -11.15 0.36
N SER A 72 1.75 -11.03 -0.85
CA SER A 72 2.37 -9.81 -1.39
C SER A 72 1.45 -8.59 -1.32
N SER A 73 0.13 -8.79 -1.32
CA SER A 73 -0.83 -7.69 -1.25
C SER A 73 -1.00 -7.11 0.16
N LYS A 74 -0.49 -7.77 1.22
CA LYS A 74 -0.69 -7.36 2.63
C LYS A 74 0.12 -6.10 2.92
N ILE A 75 -0.57 -5.03 3.36
CA ILE A 75 0.07 -3.73 3.67
C ILE A 75 1.08 -3.81 4.81
N LYS A 76 0.97 -4.83 5.67
CA LYS A 76 1.88 -5.08 6.79
C LYS A 76 3.36 -5.05 6.35
N TYR A 77 3.69 -5.68 5.22
CA TYR A 77 5.06 -5.74 4.70
C TYR A 77 5.63 -4.38 4.27
N TYR A 78 4.77 -3.42 3.93
CA TYR A 78 5.18 -2.07 3.55
C TYR A 78 5.26 -1.13 4.76
N MET A 79 4.45 -1.39 5.79
CA MET A 79 4.45 -0.60 7.03
C MET A 79 5.60 -1.01 7.96
N ASP A 80 6.02 -2.27 7.95
CA ASP A 80 7.17 -2.74 8.73
C ASP A 80 8.49 -2.06 8.30
N PHE A 81 8.57 -1.54 7.06
CA PHE A 81 9.71 -0.75 6.57
C PHE A 81 9.77 0.69 7.15
N LEU A 82 8.63 1.22 7.61
CA LEU A 82 8.52 2.59 8.15
C LEU A 82 8.70 2.65 9.69
N ARG A 83 8.93 1.50 10.33
CA ARG A 83 9.17 1.36 11.76
C ARG A 83 10.67 1.29 12.06
#